data_AF-A0A538EUS6-F1
#
_entry.id   AF-A0A538EUS6-F1
#
_cell.length_a   1.000
_cell.length_b   1.000
_cell.length_c   1.000
_cell.angle_alpha   90.00
_cell.angle_beta   90.00
_cell.angle_gamma   90.00
#
_symmetry.space_group_name_H-M   'P 1'
#
loop_
_entity.id
_entity.type
_entity.pdbx_description
1 polymer ?
#
loop_
_entity_poly.entity_id
_entity_poly.type
_entity_poly.pdbx_seq_one_letter_code
_entity_poly.pdbx_strand_id
1 'polypeptide(L)'
;MWRRAGLAAALVIGIGVVVLALFQLLAPPIAERRLRQRLERSGRVERVEISAFPAIELLWGDADRVVVRMRDSRPGTGGLADLLADTRATDDLDARVADLRVLTLDLRDVRLRKRGATLMGSATVTEPDLRAALPPGFDVRPVASGGGALVFQGTADVLGSRLSARAVVVARDGRLLLAPDVPFGGLLTLTLFADPRVAITDVSARPGPGVGFTLAATGRVKG
;
A
#
# COMPACT_ATOMS: atom_id res chain seq x y z
N MET A 1 -8.60 49.44 36.12
CA MET A 1 -8.89 48.93 34.76
C MET A 1 -8.25 47.56 34.44
N TRP A 2 -7.15 47.15 35.10
CA TRP A 2 -6.38 45.94 34.72
C TRP A 2 -7.07 44.60 35.04
N ARG A 3 -7.90 44.53 36.09
CA ARG A 3 -8.65 43.31 36.46
C ARG A 3 -9.73 42.92 35.43
N ARG A 4 -10.31 43.89 34.71
CA ARG A 4 -11.31 43.63 33.65
C ARG A 4 -10.67 43.18 32.33
N ALA A 5 -9.49 43.71 32.01
CA ALA A 5 -8.70 43.26 30.85
C ALA A 5 -8.18 41.82 31.04
N GLY A 6 -7.72 41.48 32.25
CA GLY A 6 -7.31 40.10 32.57
C GLY A 6 -8.44 39.09 32.48
N LEU A 7 -9.66 39.46 32.92
CA LEU A 7 -10.85 38.61 32.79
C LEU A 7 -11.32 38.44 31.34
N ALA A 8 -11.28 39.50 30.53
CA ALA A 8 -11.62 39.43 29.12
C ALA A 8 -10.62 38.55 28.33
N ALA A 9 -9.32 38.68 28.59
CA ALA A 9 -8.30 37.84 27.98
C ALA A 9 -8.45 36.35 28.40
N ALA A 10 -8.70 36.08 29.69
CA ALA A 10 -8.95 34.73 30.18
C ALA A 10 -10.21 34.10 29.58
N LEU A 11 -11.27 34.89 29.38
CA LEU A 11 -12.51 34.43 28.74
C LEU A 11 -12.28 34.05 27.27
N VAL A 12 -11.55 34.88 26.52
CA VAL A 12 -11.23 34.62 25.10
C VAL A 12 -10.37 33.37 24.95
N ILE A 13 -9.35 33.22 25.80
CA ILE A 13 -8.51 32.01 25.83
C ILE A 13 -9.35 30.78 26.21
N GLY A 14 -10.21 30.90 27.22
CA GLY A 14 -11.10 29.80 27.63
C GLY A 14 -12.05 29.35 26.52
N ILE A 15 -12.68 30.30 25.81
CA ILE A 15 -13.54 30.00 24.66
C ILE A 15 -12.72 29.33 23.55
N GLY A 16 -11.52 29.83 23.25
CA GLY A 16 -10.63 29.24 22.25
C GLY A 16 -10.27 27.79 22.58
N VAL A 17 -9.92 27.50 23.83
CA VAL A 17 -9.61 26.14 24.30
C VAL A 17 -10.84 25.22 24.20
N VAL A 18 -12.02 25.70 24.59
CA VAL A 18 -13.26 24.91 24.48
C VAL A 18 -13.62 24.62 23.02
N VAL A 19 -13.50 25.61 22.13
CA VAL A 19 -13.73 25.42 20.68
C VAL A 19 -12.74 24.43 20.09
N LEU A 20 -11.45 24.53 20.46
CA LEU A 20 -10.43 23.56 20.04
C LEU A 20 -10.71 22.16 20.57
N ALA A 21 -11.12 22.02 21.84
CA ALA A 21 -11.46 20.73 22.43
C ALA A 21 -12.67 20.08 21.74
N LEU A 22 -13.71 20.87 21.45
CA LEU A 22 -14.87 20.40 20.69
C LEU A 22 -14.47 20.00 19.27
N PHE A 23 -13.66 20.82 18.60
CA PHE A 23 -13.18 20.50 17.25
C PHE A 23 -12.35 19.21 17.23
N GLN A 24 -11.47 19.01 18.22
CA GLN A 24 -10.68 17.79 18.38
C GLN A 24 -11.55 16.55 18.61
N LEU A 25 -12.74 16.70 19.21
CA LEU A 25 -13.67 15.61 19.42
C LEU A 25 -14.52 15.29 18.17
N LEU A 26 -14.89 16.31 17.38
CA LEU A 26 -15.80 16.15 16.24
C LEU A 26 -15.09 15.92 14.89
N ALA A 27 -13.88 16.46 14.70
CA ALA A 27 -13.17 16.37 13.43
C ALA A 27 -12.77 14.93 13.04
N PRO A 28 -12.21 14.09 13.94
CA PRO A 28 -11.81 12.74 13.56
C PRO A 28 -12.97 11.86 13.06
N PRO A 29 -14.14 11.79 13.74
CA PRO A 29 -15.28 11.01 13.24
C PRO A 29 -15.80 11.45 11.86
N ILE A 30 -15.69 12.73 11.51
CA ILE A 30 -16.12 13.25 10.20
C ILE A 30 -15.14 12.83 9.11
N ALA A 31 -13.83 12.98 9.37
CA ALA A 31 -12.78 12.56 8.45
C ALA A 31 -12.86 11.06 8.16
N GLU A 32 -13.08 10.24 9.21
CA GLU A 32 -13.27 8.79 9.08
C GLU A 32 -14.43 8.41 8.15
N ARG A 33 -15.59 9.08 8.29
CA ARG A 33 -16.76 8.83 7.44
C ARG A 33 -16.48 9.17 5.98
N ARG A 34 -15.79 10.29 5.74
CA ARG A 34 -15.43 10.73 4.38
C ARG A 34 -14.44 9.77 3.72
N LEU A 35 -13.43 9.31 4.47
CA LEU A 35 -12.48 8.30 3.99
C LEU A 35 -13.17 6.96 3.73
N ARG A 36 -14.04 6.51 4.65
CA ARG A 36 -14.84 5.29 4.48
C ARG A 36 -15.66 5.32 3.20
N GLN A 37 -16.42 6.39 2.96
CA GLN A 37 -17.22 6.54 1.73
C GLN A 37 -16.38 6.50 0.44
N ARG A 38 -15.14 6.98 0.46
CA ARG A 38 -14.22 6.88 -0.68
C ARG A 38 -13.73 5.44 -0.87
N LEU A 39 -13.31 4.79 0.21
CA LEU A 39 -12.84 3.41 0.18
C LEU A 39 -13.94 2.41 -0.20
N GLU A 40 -15.18 2.67 0.23
CA GLU A 40 -16.37 1.87 -0.11
C GLU A 40 -16.65 1.80 -1.62
N ARG A 41 -16.18 2.77 -2.41
CA ARG A 41 -16.28 2.72 -3.87
C ARG A 41 -15.39 1.64 -4.49
N SER A 42 -14.34 1.25 -3.78
CA SER A 42 -13.33 0.28 -4.23
C SER A 42 -13.46 -1.09 -3.58
N GLY A 43 -14.32 -1.25 -2.55
CA GLY A 43 -14.53 -2.52 -1.87
C GLY A 43 -15.17 -2.35 -0.49
N ARG A 44 -15.29 -3.44 0.29
CA ARG A 44 -15.95 -3.37 1.61
C ARG A 44 -14.99 -3.00 2.74
N VAL A 45 -15.36 -1.94 3.46
CA VAL A 45 -14.62 -1.40 4.60
C VAL A 45 -15.17 -1.95 5.91
N GLU A 46 -14.30 -2.41 6.81
CA GLU A 46 -14.67 -2.91 8.14
C GLU A 46 -14.38 -1.87 9.23
N ARG A 47 -13.22 -1.20 9.13
CA ARG A 47 -12.79 -0.20 10.10
C ARG A 47 -11.97 0.89 9.42
N VAL A 48 -12.24 2.12 9.80
CA VAL A 48 -11.41 3.29 9.46
C VAL A 48 -11.30 4.11 10.73
N GLU A 49 -10.08 4.46 11.10
CA GLU A 49 -9.78 5.26 12.27
C GLU A 49 -8.69 6.26 11.87
N ILE A 50 -8.91 7.54 12.19
CA ILE A 50 -8.01 8.63 11.82
C ILE A 50 -7.71 9.44 13.08
N SER A 51 -6.45 9.80 13.28
CA SER A 51 -6.01 10.65 14.38
C SER A 51 -5.06 11.73 13.88
N ALA A 52 -5.21 12.95 14.38
CA ALA A 52 -4.34 14.08 14.13
C ALA A 52 -4.34 15.01 15.35
N PHE A 53 -3.17 15.49 15.75
CA PHE A 53 -3.00 16.37 16.89
C PHE A 53 -2.03 17.52 16.56
N PRO A 54 -2.54 18.76 16.39
CA PRO A 54 -3.94 19.19 16.57
C PRO A 54 -4.86 18.77 15.41
N ALA A 55 -6.12 18.40 15.71
CA ALA A 55 -7.09 17.93 14.71
C ALA A 55 -7.39 18.91 13.56
N ILE A 56 -6.98 20.18 13.69
CA ILE A 56 -7.07 21.18 12.62
C ILE A 56 -6.23 20.78 11.39
N GLU A 57 -5.21 19.94 11.57
CA GLU A 57 -4.40 19.35 10.49
C GLU A 57 -5.24 18.55 9.48
N LEU A 58 -6.33 17.94 9.93
CA LEU A 58 -7.27 17.22 9.05
C LEU A 58 -7.96 18.14 8.03
N LEU A 59 -8.08 19.44 8.31
CA LEU A 59 -8.65 20.40 7.36
C LEU A 59 -7.71 20.71 6.19
N TRP A 60 -6.40 20.55 6.40
CA TRP A 60 -5.38 20.69 5.36
C TRP A 60 -5.05 19.36 4.67
N GLY A 61 -5.64 18.26 5.15
CA GLY A 61 -5.49 16.94 4.57
C GLY A 61 -4.45 16.06 5.26
N ASP A 62 -3.84 16.55 6.34
CA ASP A 62 -2.78 15.86 7.09
C ASP A 62 -3.34 15.06 8.27
N ALA A 63 -2.71 13.92 8.58
CA ALA A 63 -3.06 13.08 9.71
C ALA A 63 -1.81 12.46 10.37
N ASP A 64 -1.74 12.42 11.69
CA ASP A 64 -0.65 11.71 12.37
C ASP A 64 -0.75 10.21 12.16
N ARG A 65 -1.98 9.68 12.21
CA ARG A 65 -2.22 8.24 12.15
C ARG A 65 -3.49 7.90 11.39
N VAL A 66 -3.38 6.91 10.52
CA VAL A 66 -4.51 6.31 9.80
C VAL A 66 -4.46 4.79 9.96
N VAL A 67 -5.57 4.21 10.41
CA VAL A 67 -5.76 2.76 10.47
C VAL A 67 -6.95 2.37 9.60
N VAL A 68 -6.70 1.50 8.62
CA VAL A 68 -7.72 1.04 7.67
C VAL A 68 -7.78 -0.47 7.71
N ARG A 69 -9.00 -1.02 7.84
CA ARG A 69 -9.29 -2.45 7.69
C ARG A 69 -10.39 -2.61 6.65
N MET A 70 -10.09 -3.37 5.61
CA MET A 70 -11.02 -3.71 4.54
C MET A 70 -11.11 -5.22 4.42
N ARG A 71 -12.30 -5.69 4.08
CA ARG A 71 -12.51 -7.10 3.75
C ARG A 71 -12.04 -7.39 2.34
N ASP A 72 -12.50 -6.60 1.39
CA ASP A 72 -12.13 -6.72 -0.02
C ASP A 72 -11.82 -5.36 -0.62
N SER A 73 -10.90 -5.33 -1.59
CA SER A 73 -10.60 -4.13 -2.37
C SER A 73 -10.21 -4.49 -3.80
N ARG A 74 -10.64 -3.66 -4.74
CA ARG A 74 -10.34 -3.74 -6.17
C ARG A 74 -9.97 -2.35 -6.67
N PRO A 75 -8.71 -1.93 -6.51
CA PRO A 75 -8.25 -0.66 -7.04
C PRO A 75 -8.37 -0.67 -8.56
N GLY A 76 -8.84 0.42 -9.15
CA GLY A 76 -8.80 0.61 -10.60
C GLY A 76 -7.35 0.67 -11.12
N THR A 77 -7.18 0.63 -12.44
CA THR A 77 -5.87 0.81 -13.08
C THR A 77 -5.24 2.15 -12.67
N GLY A 78 -4.02 2.11 -12.12
CA GLY A 78 -3.32 3.29 -11.58
C GLY A 78 -3.67 3.66 -10.13
N GLY A 79 -4.78 3.15 -9.58
CA GLY A 79 -5.27 3.54 -8.26
C GLY A 79 -4.33 3.17 -7.10
N LEU A 80 -3.53 2.11 -7.24
CA LEU A 80 -2.56 1.74 -6.20
C LEU A 80 -1.48 2.81 -6.02
N ALA A 81 -1.00 3.41 -7.12
CA ALA A 81 0.03 4.43 -7.07
C ALA A 81 -0.48 5.73 -6.44
N ASP A 82 -1.72 6.10 -6.76
CA ASP A 82 -2.40 7.24 -6.12
C ASP A 82 -2.68 6.97 -4.65
N LEU A 83 -3.17 5.78 -4.28
CA LEU A 83 -3.36 5.42 -2.87
C LEU A 83 -2.05 5.46 -2.08
N LEU A 84 -0.93 5.01 -2.67
CA LEU A 84 0.39 5.09 -2.04
C LEU A 84 0.88 6.53 -1.94
N ALA A 85 0.63 7.36 -2.94
CA ALA A 85 0.99 8.77 -2.92
C ALA A 85 0.17 9.57 -1.92
N ASP A 86 -1.12 9.27 -1.75
CA ASP A 86 -2.01 9.91 -0.79
C ASP A 86 -1.54 9.68 0.66
N THR A 87 -0.78 8.60 0.93
CA THR A 87 -0.18 8.35 2.25
C THR A 87 0.86 9.39 2.65
N ARG A 88 1.29 10.29 1.74
CA ARG A 88 2.23 11.38 2.02
C ARG A 88 1.79 12.24 3.18
N ALA A 89 0.51 12.61 3.19
CA ALA A 89 -0.11 13.44 4.19
C ALA A 89 -0.36 12.69 5.52
N THR A 90 0.26 11.53 5.72
CA THR A 90 0.08 10.75 6.95
C THR A 90 1.38 10.21 7.51
N ASP A 91 1.73 10.52 8.75
CA ASP A 91 2.99 10.05 9.34
C ASP A 91 3.01 8.54 9.61
N ASP A 92 1.95 8.02 10.24
CA ASP A 92 1.75 6.61 10.53
C ASP A 92 0.54 6.02 9.77
N LEU A 93 0.77 5.01 8.95
CA LEU A 93 -0.31 4.25 8.30
C LEU A 93 -0.26 2.79 8.71
N ASP A 94 -1.41 2.20 9.05
CA ASP A 94 -1.60 0.75 9.14
C ASP A 94 -2.88 0.34 8.38
N ALA A 95 -2.70 -0.04 7.12
CA ALA A 95 -3.78 -0.51 6.26
C ALA A 95 -3.72 -2.03 6.11
N ARG A 96 -4.85 -2.70 6.27
CA ARG A 96 -5.00 -4.14 5.97
C ARG A 96 -6.21 -4.41 5.11
N VAL A 97 -6.02 -5.29 4.13
CA VAL A 97 -7.08 -5.77 3.24
C VAL A 97 -7.02 -7.29 3.25
N ALA A 98 -8.13 -7.97 3.56
CA ALA A 98 -8.14 -9.43 3.58
C ALA A 98 -7.98 -10.01 2.17
N ASP A 99 -8.75 -9.50 1.20
CA ASP A 99 -8.71 -9.89 -0.21
C ASP A 99 -8.51 -8.66 -1.11
N LEU A 100 -7.35 -8.55 -1.77
CA LEU A 100 -7.04 -7.47 -2.70
C LEU A 100 -6.88 -8.04 -4.11
N ARG A 101 -7.67 -7.56 -5.06
CA ARG A 101 -7.46 -7.89 -6.48
C ARG A 101 -6.78 -6.75 -7.18
N VAL A 102 -5.57 -7.00 -7.71
CA VAL A 102 -4.84 -6.07 -8.56
C VAL A 102 -4.81 -6.65 -9.96
N LEU A 103 -5.52 -5.99 -10.90
CA LEU A 103 -5.73 -6.52 -12.26
C LEU A 103 -6.36 -7.92 -12.21
N THR A 104 -5.63 -8.95 -12.65
CA THR A 104 -6.04 -10.37 -12.64
C THR A 104 -5.50 -11.15 -11.45
N LEU A 105 -4.63 -10.55 -10.62
CA LEU A 105 -3.99 -11.21 -9.50
C LEU A 105 -4.75 -11.00 -8.20
N ASP A 106 -5.16 -12.10 -7.57
CA ASP A 106 -5.72 -12.11 -6.22
C ASP A 106 -4.60 -12.22 -5.18
N LEU A 107 -4.60 -11.27 -4.25
CA LEU A 107 -3.68 -11.16 -3.13
C LEU A 107 -4.47 -11.27 -1.83
N ARG A 108 -3.91 -11.98 -0.85
CA ARG A 108 -4.53 -12.22 0.46
C ARG A 108 -3.70 -11.61 1.58
N ASP A 109 -4.35 -11.31 2.70
CA ASP A 109 -3.69 -10.79 3.91
C ASP A 109 -2.78 -9.59 3.61
N VAL A 110 -3.24 -8.69 2.75
CA VAL A 110 -2.44 -7.54 2.34
C VAL A 110 -2.31 -6.59 3.51
N ARG A 111 -1.07 -6.21 3.80
CA ARG A 111 -0.71 -5.26 4.85
C ARG A 111 0.17 -4.20 4.25
N LEU A 112 -0.15 -2.95 4.53
CA LEU A 112 0.66 -1.79 4.19
C LEU A 112 0.88 -0.98 5.46
N ARG A 113 2.14 -0.71 5.77
CA ARG A 113 2.55 0.11 6.89
C ARG A 113 3.41 1.27 6.42
N LYS A 114 3.12 2.46 6.94
CA LYS A 114 3.97 3.64 6.78
C LYS A 114 4.46 4.10 8.14
N ARG A 115 5.74 4.46 8.21
CA ARG A 115 6.36 5.13 9.36
C ARG A 115 7.22 6.26 8.82
N GLY A 116 6.76 7.50 8.95
CA GLY A 116 7.37 8.67 8.33
C GLY A 116 7.41 8.50 6.80
N ALA A 117 8.61 8.49 6.22
CA ALA A 117 8.80 8.31 4.77
C ALA A 117 8.86 6.83 4.33
N THR A 118 9.02 5.89 5.26
CA THR A 118 9.25 4.48 4.93
C THR A 118 7.94 3.72 4.78
N LEU A 119 7.81 2.95 3.70
CA LEU A 119 6.69 2.07 3.40
C LEU A 119 7.13 0.61 3.47
N MET A 120 6.30 -0.22 4.08
CA MET A 120 6.46 -1.67 4.11
C MET A 120 5.14 -2.33 3.71
N GLY A 121 5.16 -3.08 2.61
CA GLY A 121 4.04 -3.84 2.10
C GLY A 121 4.29 -5.34 2.21
N SER A 122 3.26 -6.12 2.51
CA SER A 122 3.30 -7.57 2.43
C SER A 122 1.97 -8.14 1.98
N ALA A 123 2.00 -9.23 1.21
CA ALA A 123 0.81 -9.95 0.78
C ALA A 123 1.11 -11.45 0.66
N THR A 124 0.09 -12.27 0.79
CA THR A 124 0.15 -13.69 0.50
C THR A 124 -0.47 -13.96 -0.86
N VAL A 125 0.19 -14.79 -1.66
CA VAL A 125 -0.33 -15.26 -2.95
C VAL A 125 -0.26 -16.79 -2.99
N THR A 126 -1.27 -17.43 -3.56
CA THR A 126 -1.28 -18.89 -3.72
C THR A 126 -0.92 -19.28 -5.16
N GLU A 127 -0.45 -20.52 -5.38
CA GLU A 127 -0.18 -21.01 -6.75
C GLU A 127 -1.42 -20.96 -7.65
N PRO A 128 -2.64 -21.35 -7.20
CA PRO A 128 -3.85 -21.17 -8.00
C PRO A 128 -4.13 -19.72 -8.39
N ASP A 129 -3.95 -18.78 -7.45
CA ASP A 129 -4.18 -17.35 -7.69
C ASP A 129 -3.18 -16.80 -8.73
N LEU A 130 -1.90 -17.24 -8.65
CA LEU A 130 -0.88 -16.91 -9.67
C LEU A 130 -1.24 -17.49 -11.03
N ARG A 131 -1.63 -18.77 -11.10
CA ARG A 131 -1.99 -19.42 -12.36
C ARG A 131 -3.21 -18.77 -13.01
N ALA A 132 -4.21 -18.39 -12.22
CA ALA A 132 -5.41 -17.69 -12.70
C ALA A 132 -5.11 -16.28 -13.24
N ALA A 133 -4.04 -15.64 -12.75
CA ALA A 133 -3.61 -14.33 -13.23
C ALA A 133 -2.86 -14.38 -14.56
N LEU A 134 -2.38 -15.56 -14.97
CA LEU A 134 -1.57 -15.77 -16.17
C LEU A 134 -2.42 -16.13 -17.39
N PRO A 135 -1.93 -15.85 -18.61
CA PRO A 135 -2.52 -16.37 -19.83
C PRO A 135 -2.54 -17.91 -19.84
N PRO A 136 -3.51 -18.54 -20.53
CA PRO A 136 -3.54 -20.00 -20.67
C PRO A 136 -2.24 -20.53 -21.30
N GLY A 137 -1.77 -21.68 -20.80
CA GLY A 137 -0.51 -22.30 -21.24
C GLY A 137 0.74 -21.84 -20.48
N PHE A 138 0.61 -20.93 -19.51
CA PHE A 138 1.70 -20.50 -18.63
C PHE A 138 1.50 -21.03 -17.20
N ASP A 139 2.58 -21.50 -16.58
CA ASP A 139 2.64 -21.82 -15.15
C ASP A 139 3.82 -21.08 -14.54
N VAL A 140 3.64 -20.47 -13.37
CA VAL A 140 4.72 -19.76 -12.66
C VAL A 140 4.76 -20.23 -11.22
N ARG A 141 5.97 -20.56 -10.76
CA ARG A 141 6.26 -20.89 -9.36
C ARG A 141 7.31 -19.93 -8.82
N PRO A 142 7.02 -19.23 -7.72
CA PRO A 142 8.04 -18.50 -6.99
C PRO A 142 9.08 -19.49 -6.45
N VAL A 143 10.34 -19.18 -6.66
CA VAL A 143 11.47 -19.88 -6.07
C VAL A 143 11.95 -18.99 -4.93
N ALA A 144 12.06 -19.54 -3.71
CA ALA A 144 12.39 -18.76 -2.51
C ALA A 144 13.55 -17.80 -2.78
N SER A 145 13.39 -16.54 -2.38
CA SER A 145 14.29 -15.48 -2.82
C SER A 145 14.66 -14.54 -1.68
N GLY A 146 15.96 -14.25 -1.57
CA GLY A 146 16.54 -13.35 -0.59
C GLY A 146 17.54 -12.41 -1.26
N GLY A 147 17.76 -11.23 -0.69
CA GLY A 147 18.72 -10.24 -1.20
C GLY A 147 18.16 -9.27 -2.26
N GLY A 148 16.89 -8.86 -2.15
CA GLY A 148 16.30 -7.82 -3.01
C GLY A 148 15.77 -8.28 -4.37
N ALA A 149 15.64 -9.60 -4.54
CA ALA A 149 15.09 -10.23 -5.72
C ALA A 149 13.91 -11.15 -5.35
N LEU A 150 13.02 -11.39 -6.31
CA LEU A 150 12.11 -12.53 -6.34
C LEU A 150 12.37 -13.32 -7.61
N VAL A 151 12.73 -14.59 -7.48
CA VAL A 151 12.90 -15.46 -8.63
C VAL A 151 11.59 -16.21 -8.88
N PHE A 152 11.16 -16.22 -10.13
CA PHE A 152 10.02 -16.95 -10.62
C PHE A 152 10.50 -17.94 -11.67
N GLN A 153 10.05 -19.17 -11.60
CA GLN A 153 10.23 -20.16 -12.65
C GLN A 153 8.92 -20.30 -13.41
N GLY A 154 8.95 -19.94 -14.69
CA GLY A 154 7.84 -20.08 -15.62
C GLY A 154 8.00 -21.30 -16.52
N THR A 155 6.90 -21.95 -16.89
CA THR A 155 6.85 -22.85 -18.05
C THR A 155 5.76 -22.41 -19.00
N ALA A 156 6.00 -22.52 -20.30
CA ALA A 156 5.04 -22.18 -21.35
C ALA A 156 5.02 -23.28 -22.42
N ASP A 157 3.83 -23.68 -22.86
CA ASP A 157 3.67 -24.56 -24.01
C ASP A 157 3.55 -23.72 -25.29
N VAL A 158 4.61 -23.74 -26.11
CA VAL A 158 4.68 -22.97 -27.36
C VAL A 158 4.88 -23.96 -28.51
N LEU A 159 3.92 -24.00 -29.44
CA LEU A 159 3.97 -24.88 -30.62
C LEU A 159 4.19 -26.37 -30.28
N GLY A 160 3.57 -26.86 -29.20
CA GLY A 160 3.69 -28.25 -28.75
C GLY A 160 5.00 -28.57 -28.00
N SER A 161 5.85 -27.58 -27.76
CA SER A 161 7.09 -27.72 -26.99
C SER A 161 6.97 -26.99 -25.65
N ARG A 162 7.35 -27.67 -24.56
CA ARG A 162 7.36 -27.08 -23.22
C ARG A 162 8.66 -26.34 -23.00
N LEU A 163 8.59 -25.01 -22.95
CA LEU A 163 9.71 -24.14 -22.66
C LEU A 163 9.70 -23.79 -21.17
N SER A 164 10.86 -23.81 -20.53
CA SER A 164 11.04 -23.33 -19.16
C SER A 164 11.94 -22.10 -19.15
N ALA A 165 11.55 -21.09 -18.41
CA ALA A 165 12.28 -19.85 -18.27
C ALA A 165 12.27 -19.41 -16.81
N ARG A 166 13.32 -18.69 -16.40
CA ARG A 166 13.32 -18.00 -15.11
C ARG A 166 13.14 -16.52 -15.35
N ALA A 167 12.47 -15.86 -14.43
CA ALA A 167 12.36 -14.42 -14.39
C ALA A 167 12.65 -13.94 -12.98
N VAL A 168 13.25 -12.77 -12.87
CA VAL A 168 13.62 -12.17 -11.60
C VAL A 168 12.92 -10.82 -11.49
N VAL A 169 12.17 -10.62 -10.42
CA VAL A 169 11.66 -9.32 -10.04
C VAL A 169 12.68 -8.67 -9.10
N VAL A 170 13.16 -7.49 -9.44
CA VAL A 170 14.17 -6.76 -8.67
C VAL A 170 13.73 -5.32 -8.42
N ALA A 171 14.12 -4.79 -7.26
CA ALA A 171 14.04 -3.37 -6.98
C ALA A 171 15.29 -2.67 -7.52
N ARG A 172 15.14 -1.77 -8.49
CA ARG A 172 16.26 -1.00 -9.08
C ARG A 172 15.81 0.41 -9.43
N ASP A 173 16.64 1.41 -9.09
CA ASP A 173 16.38 2.82 -9.35
C ASP A 173 15.03 3.33 -8.84
N GLY A 174 14.56 2.77 -7.71
CA GLY A 174 13.25 3.07 -7.13
C GLY A 174 12.06 2.43 -7.86
N ARG A 175 12.31 1.55 -8.83
CA ARG A 175 11.29 0.86 -9.64
C ARG A 175 11.28 -0.63 -9.33
N LEU A 176 10.18 -1.27 -9.68
CA LEU A 176 10.06 -2.73 -9.68
C LEU A 176 10.14 -3.23 -11.13
N LEU A 177 11.15 -4.04 -11.41
CA LEU A 177 11.45 -4.53 -12.75
C LEU A 177 11.35 -6.06 -12.77
N LEU A 178 10.71 -6.62 -13.79
CA LEU A 178 10.73 -8.04 -14.11
C LEU A 178 11.69 -8.25 -15.28
N ALA A 179 12.77 -8.98 -15.04
CA ALA A 179 13.77 -9.31 -16.05
C ALA A 179 13.82 -10.83 -16.25
N PRO A 180 13.82 -11.34 -17.49
CA PRO A 180 14.09 -12.76 -17.73
C PRO A 180 15.56 -13.09 -17.42
N ASP A 181 15.76 -14.22 -16.78
CA ASP A 181 17.08 -14.81 -16.51
C ASP A 181 17.47 -15.67 -17.72
N VAL A 182 17.92 -14.99 -18.78
CA VAL A 182 18.33 -15.59 -20.06
C VAL A 182 19.72 -15.11 -20.48
N PRO A 183 20.55 -15.98 -21.10
CA PRO A 183 21.92 -15.65 -21.48
C PRO A 183 22.02 -14.62 -22.63
N PHE A 184 20.94 -14.35 -23.35
CA PHE A 184 20.90 -13.46 -24.51
C PHE A 184 20.29 -12.09 -24.20
N GLY A 185 20.88 -11.37 -23.25
CA GLY A 185 20.65 -9.94 -23.00
C GLY A 185 19.28 -9.57 -22.41
N GLY A 186 19.27 -8.72 -21.37
CA GLY A 186 18.07 -8.24 -20.65
C GLY A 186 17.11 -7.34 -21.45
N LEU A 187 16.95 -7.60 -22.76
CA LEU A 187 16.16 -6.82 -23.72
C LEU A 187 14.65 -6.85 -23.44
N LEU A 188 14.18 -7.80 -22.62
CA LEU A 188 12.78 -7.93 -22.24
C LEU A 188 12.54 -7.58 -20.76
N THR A 189 13.14 -6.48 -20.28
CA THR A 189 12.85 -5.98 -18.93
C THR A 189 11.50 -5.26 -18.92
N LEU A 190 10.52 -5.82 -18.22
CA LEU A 190 9.21 -5.22 -18.03
C LEU A 190 9.19 -4.41 -16.72
N THR A 191 8.71 -3.18 -16.77
CA THR A 191 8.49 -2.39 -15.55
C THR A 191 7.14 -2.77 -14.93
N LEU A 192 7.16 -3.39 -13.76
CA LEU A 192 5.95 -3.76 -13.00
C LEU A 192 5.41 -2.57 -12.21
N PHE A 193 6.30 -1.72 -11.70
CA PHE A 193 5.94 -0.52 -10.96
C PHE A 193 6.98 0.57 -11.16
N ALA A 194 6.52 1.77 -11.50
CA ALA A 194 7.31 2.99 -11.48
C ALA A 194 6.40 4.17 -11.19
N ASP A 195 6.73 4.93 -10.14
CA ASP A 195 6.03 6.17 -9.83
C ASP A 195 7.08 7.20 -9.34
N PRO A 196 7.06 8.45 -9.84
CA PRO A 196 7.99 9.49 -9.39
C PRO A 196 7.85 9.84 -7.91
N ARG A 197 6.75 9.45 -7.27
CA ARG A 197 6.37 9.75 -5.87
C ARG A 197 6.78 8.66 -4.89
N VAL A 198 7.05 7.43 -5.36
CA VAL A 198 7.36 6.28 -4.51
C VAL A 198 8.57 5.52 -5.09
N ALA A 199 9.60 5.34 -4.27
CA ALA A 199 10.75 4.49 -4.62
C ALA A 199 10.63 3.13 -3.94
N ILE A 200 10.66 2.04 -4.71
CA ILE A 200 10.82 0.69 -4.18
C ILE A 200 12.31 0.40 -3.98
N THR A 201 12.68 -0.02 -2.77
CA THR A 201 14.08 -0.22 -2.37
C THR A 201 14.44 -1.69 -2.21
N ASP A 202 13.48 -2.52 -1.81
CA ASP A 202 13.72 -3.94 -1.58
C ASP A 202 12.47 -4.75 -1.86
N VAL A 203 12.65 -5.97 -2.33
CA VAL A 203 11.58 -6.94 -2.54
C VAL A 203 12.05 -8.34 -2.19
N SER A 204 11.15 -9.15 -1.64
CA SER A 204 11.46 -10.54 -1.27
C SER A 204 10.23 -11.45 -1.36
N ALA A 205 10.50 -12.75 -1.46
CA ALA A 205 9.49 -13.79 -1.38
C ALA A 205 9.98 -14.94 -0.51
N ARG A 206 9.12 -15.37 0.40
CA ARG A 206 9.36 -16.54 1.25
C ARG A 206 8.17 -17.48 1.20
N PRO A 207 8.37 -18.78 1.47
CA PRO A 207 7.27 -19.70 1.69
C PRO A 207 6.29 -19.13 2.73
N GLY A 208 5.02 -19.11 2.36
CA GLY A 208 3.91 -18.67 3.21
C GLY A 208 3.22 -19.87 3.86
N PRO A 209 2.15 -19.62 4.63
CA PRO A 209 1.33 -20.71 5.17
C PRO A 209 0.62 -21.48 4.04
N GLY A 210 0.63 -22.82 4.11
CA GLY A 210 0.00 -23.68 3.12
C GLY A 210 0.80 -23.79 1.81
N VAL A 211 0.11 -23.78 0.67
CA VAL A 211 0.68 -23.92 -0.69
C VAL A 211 0.90 -22.54 -1.35
N GLY A 212 1.38 -21.57 -0.56
CA GLY A 212 1.47 -20.17 -0.96
C GLY A 212 2.79 -19.50 -0.59
N PHE A 213 2.92 -18.25 -1.01
CA PHE A 213 4.11 -17.43 -0.84
C PHE A 213 3.74 -16.11 -0.21
N THR A 214 4.57 -15.66 0.73
CA THR A 214 4.48 -14.30 1.26
C THR A 214 5.45 -13.42 0.47
N LEU A 215 4.89 -12.46 -0.25
CA LEU A 215 5.61 -11.39 -0.93
C LEU A 215 5.76 -10.21 0.02
N ALA A 216 6.94 -9.60 0.04
CA ALA A 216 7.18 -8.38 0.78
C ALA A 216 7.92 -7.36 -0.08
N ALA A 217 7.59 -6.09 0.12
CA ALA A 217 8.24 -4.96 -0.54
C ALA A 217 8.49 -3.84 0.47
N THR A 218 9.66 -3.24 0.40
CA THR A 218 10.01 -2.03 1.15
C THR A 218 10.21 -0.89 0.16
N GLY A 219 9.75 0.29 0.53
CA GLY A 219 9.93 1.48 -0.27
C GLY A 219 9.96 2.75 0.57
N ARG A 220 10.08 3.87 -0.12
CA ARG A 220 10.09 5.20 0.46
C ARG A 220 9.20 6.13 -0.34
N VAL A 221 8.40 6.92 0.35
CA VAL A 221 7.66 8.04 -0.24
C VAL A 221 8.63 9.20 -0.43
N LYS A 222 8.66 9.75 -1.64
CA LYS A 222 9.44 10.96 -1.96
C LYS A 222 8.64 12.20 -1.60
N GLY A 223 9.32 13.18 -0.99
CA GLY A 223 8.79 14.52 -0.73
C GLY A 223 8.55 15.28 -2.03
#